data_AF-A0A257LFT0-F1
#
_entry.id   AF-A0A257LFT0-F1
#
_cell.length_a   1.000
_cell.length_b   1.000
_cell.length_c   1.000
_cell.angle_alpha   90.00
_cell.angle_beta   90.00
_cell.angle_gamma   90.00
#
_symmetry.space_group_name_H-M   'P 1'
#
loop_
_entity.id
_entity.type
_entity.pdbx_description
1 polymer ?
#
loop_
_entity_poly.entity_id
_entity_poly.type
_entity_poly.pdbx_seq_one_letter_code
_entity_poly.pdbx_strand_id
1 'polypeptide(L)' 'MAIRLALKVDVDTDRGTREGVPNLVADLQKVNAPAAFLFSLGPDQTGRAITRVLRPGFFKKVSRTGVVEIYGV' A
#
# COMPACT_ATOMS: atom_id res chain seq x y z
N MET A 1 -15.90 28.29 1.90
CA MET A 1 -15.98 26.89 2.37
C MET A 1 -14.66 26.52 3.01
N ALA A 2 -14.66 25.93 4.21
CA ALA A 2 -13.43 25.40 4.80
C ALA A 2 -12.97 24.15 4.03
N ILE A 3 -11.66 24.03 3.79
CA ILE A 3 -11.07 22.85 3.14
C ILE A 3 -11.16 21.68 4.12
N ARG A 4 -11.76 20.57 3.70
CA ARG A 4 -11.70 19.29 4.44
C ARG A 4 -10.56 18.46 3.87
N LEU A 5 -9.63 18.08 4.73
CA LEU A 5 -8.51 17.20 4.40
C LEU A 5 -8.72 15.85 5.09
N ALA A 6 -8.30 14.77 4.43
CA ALA A 6 -8.27 13.43 4.99
C ALA A 6 -7.10 12.64 4.39
N LEU A 7 -6.61 11.65 5.14
CA LEU A 7 -5.57 10.74 4.68
C LEU A 7 -6.18 9.62 3.83
N LYS A 8 -5.57 9.32 2.68
CA LYS A 8 -5.93 8.16 1.86
C LYS A 8 -4.93 7.04 2.13
N VAL A 9 -5.41 5.89 2.59
CA VAL A 9 -4.57 4.75 2.95
C VAL A 9 -4.94 3.57 2.07
N ASP A 10 -4.01 3.13 1.21
CA ASP A 10 -4.18 1.92 0.39
C ASP A 10 -3.66 0.70 1.19
N VAL A 11 -4.49 -0.34 1.29
CA VAL A 11 -4.22 -1.56 2.06
C VAL A 11 -4.12 -2.74 1.10
N ASP A 12 -2.88 -3.12 0.78
CA ASP A 12 -2.58 -4.06 -0.32
C ASP A 12 -2.19 -5.47 0.14
N THR A 13 -2.19 -5.75 1.45
CA THR A 13 -1.78 -7.05 1.99
C THR A 13 -2.73 -7.52 3.10
N ASP A 14 -2.84 -8.85 3.27
CA ASP A 14 -3.57 -9.46 4.39
C ASP A 14 -2.96 -9.05 5.74
N ARG A 15 -1.63 -9.01 5.84
CA ARG A 15 -0.95 -8.53 7.04
C ARG A 15 -1.25 -7.05 7.33
N GLY A 16 -1.22 -6.19 6.30
CA GLY A 16 -1.61 -4.79 6.43
C GLY A 16 -3.04 -4.62 6.92
N THR A 17 -3.95 -5.49 6.47
CA THR A 17 -5.36 -5.53 6.92
C THR A 17 -5.48 -5.96 8.38
N ARG A 18 -4.81 -7.05 8.79
CA ARG A 18 -4.94 -7.63 10.14
C ARG A 18 -4.20 -6.87 11.22
N GLU A 19 -2.99 -6.41 10.93
CA GLU A 19 -2.08 -5.78 11.90
C GLU A 19 -1.99 -4.27 11.68
N GLY A 20 -1.84 -3.82 10.44
CA GLY A 20 -1.58 -2.41 10.12
C GLY A 20 -2.79 -1.51 10.37
N VAL A 21 -3.96 -1.89 9.86
CA VAL A 21 -5.18 -1.08 9.94
C VAL A 21 -5.61 -0.82 11.39
N PRO A 22 -5.71 -1.82 12.30
CA PRO A 22 -6.12 -1.55 13.68
C PRO A 22 -5.17 -0.58 14.40
N ASN A 23 -3.86 -0.74 14.20
CA ASN A 23 -2.86 0.14 14.80
C ASN A 23 -2.97 1.58 14.27
N LEU A 24 -3.10 1.74 12.95
CA LEU A 24 -3.22 3.06 12.34
C LEU A 24 -4.53 3.76 12.74
N VAL A 25 -5.64 3.02 12.82
CA VAL A 25 -6.92 3.56 13.32
C VAL A 25 -6.76 4.07 14.75
N ALA A 26 -6.13 3.29 15.63
CA ALA A 26 -5.91 3.70 17.02
C ALA A 26 -5.09 5.00 17.11
N ASP A 27 -4.06 5.15 16.28
CA ASP A 27 -3.24 6.37 16.27
C ASP A 27 -3.97 7.57 15.67
N LEU A 28 -4.71 7.38 14.58
CA LEU A 28 -5.50 8.45 13.95
C LEU A 28 -6.60 8.98 14.86
N GLN A 29 -7.23 8.10 15.65
CA GLN A 29 -8.24 8.49 16.64
C GLN A 29 -7.65 9.37 17.75
N LYS A 30 -6.42 9.09 18.22
CA LYS A 30 -5.75 9.92 19.25
C LYS A 30 -5.56 11.37 18.81
N VAL A 31 -5.36 11.60 17.51
CA VAL A 31 -5.10 12.93 16.95
C VAL A 31 -6.30 13.52 16.19
N ASN A 32 -7.47 12.86 16.23
CA ASN A 32 -8.68 13.25 15.48
C ASN A 32 -8.43 13.47 13.98
N ALA A 33 -7.55 12.67 13.37
CA ALA A 33 -7.24 12.76 11.95
C ALA A 33 -8.20 11.88 11.13
N PRO A 34 -8.97 12.44 10.18
CA PRO A 34 -9.82 11.64 9.30
C PRO A 34 -8.97 10.90 8.27
N ALA A 35 -9.32 9.64 8.01
CA ALA A 35 -8.71 8.83 6.96
C ALA A 35 -9.73 7.94 6.26
N ALA A 36 -9.45 7.60 5.01
CA ALA A 36 -10.17 6.62 4.21
C ALA A 36 -9.24 5.45 3.88
N PHE A 37 -9.66 4.24 4.24
CA PHE A 37 -8.93 3.00 3.99
C PHE A 37 -9.50 2.30 2.75
N LEU A 38 -8.66 2.03 1.76
CA LEU A 38 -9.02 1.36 0.52
C LEU A 38 -8.42 -0.03 0.52
N PHE A 39 -9.27 -1.06 0.54
CA PHE A 39 -8.84 -2.45 0.61
C PHE A 39 -8.76 -3.08 -0.77
N SER A 40 -7.61 -3.63 -1.10
CA SER A 40 -7.42 -4.49 -2.27
C SER A 40 -7.90 -5.90 -1.93
N LEU A 41 -9.11 -6.25 -2.35
CA LEU A 41 -9.72 -7.56 -2.11
C LEU A 41 -9.69 -8.43 -3.37
N GLY A 42 -9.34 -9.70 -3.21
CA GLY A 42 -9.42 -10.71 -4.28
C GLY A 42 -8.14 -11.54 -4.44
N PRO A 43 -8.16 -12.54 -5.34
CA PRO A 43 -6.99 -13.34 -5.65
C PRO A 43 -5.86 -12.46 -6.16
N ASP A 44 -4.62 -12.74 -5.75
CA ASP A 44 -3.47 -12.00 -6.22
C ASP A 44 -3.36 -12.11 -7.76
N GLN A 45 -3.43 -10.97 -8.42
CA GLN A 45 -3.30 -10.85 -9.87
C GLN A 45 -1.91 -10.35 -10.29
N THR A 46 -0.94 -10.28 -9.38
CA THR A 46 0.44 -9.85 -9.67
C THR A 46 1.04 -10.68 -10.82
N GLY A 47 0.70 -11.97 -10.91
CA GLY A 47 1.09 -12.83 -12.04
C GLY A 47 0.60 -12.37 -13.42
N ARG A 48 -0.51 -11.62 -13.52
CA ARG A 48 -0.98 -11.04 -14.80
C ARG A 48 -0.10 -9.88 -15.27
N ALA A 49 0.66 -9.29 -14.35
CA ALA A 49 1.54 -8.17 -14.59
C ALA A 49 3.00 -8.59 -14.85
N ILE A 50 3.31 -9.90 -14.91
CA ILE A 50 4.68 -10.40 -15.15
C ILE A 50 5.26 -9.87 -16.47
N THR A 51 4.43 -9.66 -17.49
CA THR A 51 4.85 -9.07 -18.77
C THR A 51 5.34 -7.63 -18.64
N ARG A 52 5.04 -6.94 -17.52
CA ARG A 52 5.55 -5.59 -17.24
C ARG A 52 7.05 -5.57 -16.93
N VAL A 53 7.67 -6.71 -16.60
CA VAL A 53 9.13 -6.84 -16.48
C VAL A 53 9.82 -6.44 -17.79
N LEU A 54 9.16 -6.66 -18.93
CA LEU A 54 9.67 -6.33 -20.26
C LEU A 54 9.48 -4.85 -20.63
N ARG A 55 8.82 -4.03 -19.81
CA ARG A 55 8.60 -2.62 -20.11
C ARG A 55 9.87 -1.79 -19.87
N PRO A 56 10.21 -0.86 -20.79
CA PRO A 56 11.33 0.04 -20.59
C PRO A 56 11.18 0.81 -19.26
N GLY A 57 12.21 0.80 -18.42
CA GLY A 57 12.22 1.48 -17.12
C GLY A 57 11.70 0.67 -15.93
N PHE A 58 11.20 -0.56 -16.13
CA PHE A 58 10.77 -1.44 -15.03
C PHE A 58 11.93 -1.73 -14.06
N PHE A 59 13.08 -2.17 -14.59
CA PHE A 59 14.26 -2.45 -13.77
C PHE A 59 14.78 -1.23 -13.00
N LYS A 60 14.66 -0.02 -13.56
CA LYS A 60 15.03 1.23 -12.89
C LYS A 60 14.06 1.60 -11.76
N LYS A 61 12.78 1.21 -11.88
CA LYS A 61 11.79 1.35 -10.81
C LYS A 61 12.10 0.39 -9.66
N VAL A 62 12.29 -0.90 -10.00
CA VAL A 62 12.56 -1.98 -9.03
C VAL A 62 13.86 -1.74 -8.27
N SER A 63 14.92 -1.25 -8.93
CA SER A 63 16.19 -0.97 -8.26
C SER A 63 16.13 0.17 -7.24
N ARG A 64 15.21 1.14 -7.40
CA ARG A 64 15.01 2.22 -6.43
C ARG A 64 14.20 1.80 -5.21
N THR A 65 13.47 0.70 -5.28
CA THR A 65 12.56 0.26 -4.21
C THR A 65 13.19 -0.81 -3.30
N GLY A 66 14.44 -1.23 -3.54
CA GLY A 66 15.10 -2.20 -2.67
C GLY A 66 14.34 -3.52 -2.58
N VAL A 67 13.93 -4.08 -3.72
CA VAL A 67 13.04 -5.26 -3.75
C VAL A 67 13.64 -6.48 -3.04
N VAL A 68 14.97 -6.61 -2.96
CA VAL A 68 15.62 -7.66 -2.15
C VAL A 68 15.38 -7.46 -0.65
N GLU A 69 15.37 -6.22 -0.18
CA GLU A 69 15.16 -5.87 1.23
C GLU A 69 13.68 -5.99 1.63
N ILE A 70 12.76 -5.74 0.69
CA ILE A 70 11.31 -5.89 0.89
C ILE A 70 10.88 -7.36 0.85
N TYR A 71 11.42 -8.14 -0.08
CA TYR A 71 11.00 -9.53 -0.29
C TYR A 71 11.84 -10.55 0.46
N GLY A 72 13.00 -10.15 1.02
CA GLY A 72 13.82 -10.95 1.92
C GLY A 72 14.29 -12.27 1.29
N VAL A 73 15.49 -12.28 0.72
CA VAL A 73 16.26 -13.53 0.57
C VAL A 73 17.14 -13.70 1.79
#